data_AF-A0A7X8P5H7-F1
#
_entry.id   AF-A0A7X8P5H7-F1
#
_cell.length_a   1.000
_cell.length_b   1.000
_cell.length_c   1.000
_cell.angle_alpha   90.00
_cell.angle_beta   90.00
_cell.angle_gamma   90.00
#
_symmetry.space_group_name_H-M   'P 1'
#
loop_
_entity.id
_entity.type
_entity.pdbx_description
1 polymer ?
#
loop_
_entity_poly.entity_id
_entity_poly.type
_entity_poly.pdbx_seq_one_letter_code
_entity_poly.pdbx_strand_id
1 'polypeptide(L)' 'MHFFRIMVFAAAFLASGFAVGWLAKAFVDRDACLDAGGRWETRGNYCYGARPVEG' A
#
# COMPACT_ATOMS: atom_id res chain seq x y z
N MET A 1 15.71 11.38 30.99
CA MET A 1 15.18 10.02 30.67
C MET A 1 13.80 10.05 29.99
N HIS A 2 12.94 11.06 30.21
CA HIS A 2 11.61 11.14 29.55
C HIS A 2 11.63 11.57 28.08
N PHE A 3 12.51 12.50 27.69
CA PHE A 3 12.63 12.97 26.29
C PHE A 3 12.98 11.86 25.29
N PHE A 4 13.86 10.94 25.68
CA PHE A 4 14.27 9.81 24.83
C PHE A 4 13.09 8.89 24.51
N ARG A 5 12.19 8.66 25.48
CA ARG A 5 11.01 7.81 25.28
C ARG A 5 10.04 8.43 24.27
N ILE A 6 9.82 9.74 24.36
CA ILE A 6 8.95 10.49 23.44
C ILE A 6 9.47 10.41 21.99
N MET A 7 10.78 10.56 21.79
CA MET A 7 11.38 10.45 20.45
C MET A 7 11.18 9.04 19.85
N VAL A 8 11.32 7.98 20.65
CA VAL A 8 11.11 6.61 20.18
C VAL A 8 9.66 6.38 19.74
N PHE A 9 8.68 6.85 20.51
CA PHE A 9 7.27 6.74 20.13
C PHE A 9 6.94 7.54 18.87
N ALA A 10 7.46 8.76 18.75
CA ALA A 10 7.25 9.59 17.56
C ALA A 10 7.83 8.93 16.29
N ALA A 11 9.04 8.37 16.38
CA ALA A 11 9.67 7.66 15.27
C ALA A 11 8.86 6.40 14.87
N ALA A 12 8.38 5.62 15.85
CA ALA A 12 7.53 4.45 15.59
C ALA A 12 6.20 4.83 14.92
N PHE A 13 5.61 5.96 15.31
CA PHE A 13 4.36 6.46 14.73
C PHE A 13 4.55 6.89 13.26
N LEU A 14 5.65 7.57 12.95
CA LEU A 14 5.98 7.96 11.58
C LEU A 14 6.30 6.74 10.70
N ALA A 15 7.05 5.78 11.22
CA ALA A 15 7.38 4.55 10.50
C ALA A 15 6.12 3.70 10.20
N SER A 16 5.21 3.58 11.17
CA SER A 16 3.94 2.86 10.97
C SER A 16 3.03 3.58 9.99
N GLY A 17 2.94 4.91 10.02
CA GLY A 17 2.19 5.68 9.02
C GLY A 17 2.69 5.46 7.60
N PHE A 18 4.01 5.44 7.40
CA PHE A 18 4.61 5.17 6.09
C PHE A 18 4.34 3.73 5.61
N ALA A 19 4.46 2.74 6.50
CA ALA A 19 4.17 1.35 6.19
C ALA A 19 2.69 1.13 5.82
N VAL A 20 1.77 1.75 6.56
CA VAL A 20 0.33 1.69 6.28
C VAL A 20 0.00 2.34 4.93
N GLY A 21 0.63 3.48 4.61
CA GLY A 21 0.46 4.12 3.30
C GLY A 21 0.90 3.25 2.12
N TRP A 22 2.04 2.56 2.26
CA TRP A 22 2.52 1.61 1.24
C TRP A 22 1.59 0.40 1.09
N LEU A 23 1.12 -0.16 2.20
CA LEU A 23 0.16 -1.27 2.17
C LEU A 23 -1.17 -0.85 1.54
N ALA A 24 -1.69 0.33 1.90
CA ALA A 24 -2.91 0.86 1.33
C ALA A 24 -2.81 1.02 -0.18
N LYS A 25 -1.67 1.51 -0.70
CA LYS A 25 -1.44 1.58 -2.14
C LYS A 25 -1.48 0.21 -2.82
N ALA A 26 -0.83 -0.80 -2.23
CA ALA A 26 -0.86 -2.16 -2.77
C ALA A 26 -2.29 -2.75 -2.83
N PHE A 27 -3.12 -2.46 -1.82
CA PHE A 27 -4.53 -2.87 -1.84
C PHE A 27 -5.34 -2.13 -2.91
N VAL A 28 -5.15 -0.81 -3.03
CA VAL A 28 -5.83 0.00 -4.07
C VAL A 28 -5.44 -0.46 -5.47
N ASP A 29 -4.15 -0.72 -5.73
CA ASP A 29 -3.68 -1.16 -7.05
C ASP A 29 -4.25 -2.55 -7.41
N ARG A 30 -4.37 -3.45 -6.42
CA ARG A 30 -5.02 -4.75 -6.59
C ARG A 30 -6.52 -4.60 -6.84
N ASP A 31 -7.20 -3.80 -6.05
CA ASP A 31 -8.66 -3.65 -6.16
C ASP A 31 -9.01 -2.98 -7.50
N ALA A 32 -8.25 -1.97 -7.94
CA ALA A 32 -8.38 -1.37 -9.27
C ALA A 32 -8.12 -2.37 -10.41
N CYS A 33 -7.15 -3.28 -10.24
CA CYS A 33 -6.88 -4.35 -11.20
C CYS A 33 -8.07 -5.31 -11.35
N LEU A 34 -8.67 -5.71 -10.23
CA LEU A 34 -9.82 -6.62 -10.20
C LEU A 34 -11.08 -5.93 -10.75
N ASP A 35 -11.28 -4.65 -10.43
CA ASP A 35 -12.39 -3.84 -10.92
C ASP A 35 -12.36 -3.66 -12.45
N ALA A 36 -11.16 -3.50 -13.02
CA ALA A 36 -10.92 -3.49 -14.46
C ALA A 36 -11.08 -4.87 -15.15
N GLY A 37 -11.52 -5.89 -14.41
CA GLY A 37 -11.68 -7.27 -14.91
C GLY A 37 -10.36 -8.01 -15.15
N GLY A 38 -9.25 -7.47 -14.63
CA GLY A 38 -7.94 -8.09 -14.68
C GLY A 38 -7.74 -9.14 -13.58
N ARG A 39 -6.55 -9.74 -13.57
CA ARG A 39 -6.12 -10.68 -12.52
C ARG A 39 -4.82 -10.17 -11.92
N TRP A 40 -4.75 -10.24 -10.59
CA TRP A 40 -3.59 -9.78 -9.83
C TRP A 40 -2.57 -10.90 -9.62
N GLU A 41 -1.29 -10.64 -9.90
CA GLU A 41 -0.19 -11.59 -9.63
C GLU A 41 0.46 -11.27 -8.28
N THR A 42 0.34 -12.19 -7.32
CA THR A 42 0.88 -12.00 -5.97
C THR A 42 2.40 -12.12 -5.93
N ARG A 43 3.01 -12.91 -6.83
CA ARG A 43 4.47 -13.08 -6.88
C ARG A 43 5.21 -11.87 -7.44
N GLY A 44 4.56 -11.07 -8.28
CA GLY A 44 5.18 -9.94 -8.97
C GLY A 44 4.56 -8.58 -8.64
N ASN A 45 3.49 -8.54 -7.84
CA ASN A 45 2.71 -7.32 -7.54
C ASN A 45 2.36 -6.53 -8.81
N TYR A 46 1.92 -7.22 -9.85
CA TYR A 46 1.49 -6.60 -11.09
C TYR A 46 0.12 -7.13 -11.52
N CYS A 47 -0.57 -6.30 -12.29
CA CYS A 47 -1.86 -6.62 -12.86
C CYS A 47 -1.70 -7.10 -14.31
N TYR A 48 -2.46 -8.12 -14.69
CA TYR A 48 -2.50 -8.62 -16.06
C TYR A 48 -3.94 -8.81 -16.54
N GLY A 49 -4.16 -8.59 -17.83
CA GLY A 49 -5.48 -8.72 -18.44
C GLY A 49 -6.49 -7.65 -18.02
N ALA A 50 -6.09 -6.63 -17.25
CA ALA A 50 -6.93 -5.46 -17.02
C ALA A 50 -7.18 -4.75 -18.35
N ARG A 51 -8.45 -4.49 -18.66
CA ARG A 51 -8.78 -3.63 -19.77
C ARG A 51 -8.56 -2.20 -19.28
N PRO A 52 -7.85 -1.33 -20.04
CA PRO A 52 -7.84 0.06 -19.67
C PRO A 52 -9.29 0.52 -19.55
N VAL A 53 -9.61 1.20 -18.45
CA VAL A 53 -10.83 1.99 -18.35
C VAL A 53 -10.64 3.10 -19.37
N GLU A 54 -11.08 2.88 -20.62
CA GLU A 54 -11.20 3.94 -21.61
C GLU A 54 -12.18 4.96 -21.03
N GLY A 55 -11.63 6.07 -20.53
CA GLY A 55 -12.39 7.28 -20.21
C GLY A 55 -12.69 8.07 -21.46
#